data_AF-A0A644ZRY5-F1
#
_entry.id   AF-A0A644ZRY5-F1
#
_cell.length_a   1.000
_cell.length_b   1.000
_cell.length_c   1.000
_cell.angle_alpha   90.00
_cell.angle_beta   90.00
_cell.angle_gamma   90.00
#
_symmetry.space_group_name_H-M   'P 1'
#
loop_
_entity.id
_entity.type
_entity.pdbx_description
1 polymer ?
#
loop_
_entity_poly.entity_id
_entity_poly.type
_entity_poly.pdbx_seq_one_letter_code
_entity_poly.pdbx_strand_id
1 'polypeptide(L)' 'MNNIITKEHNELILLMVTDIINESTHLIYAGKSAALVYQAFGRGEQDGIIYLPNVMSRKKQVIPPLMEAAREN' A
#
# COMPACT_ATOMS: atom_id res chain seq x y z
N MET A 1 12.77 -1.50 -3.63
CA MET A 1 11.77 -2.60 -3.48
C MET A 1 11.85 -3.64 -4.59
N ASN A 2 12.18 -3.26 -5.83
CA ASN A 2 12.21 -4.18 -6.99
C ASN A 2 13.07 -5.44 -6.82
N ASN A 3 14.22 -5.35 -6.15
CA ASN A 3 15.09 -6.51 -5.89
C ASN A 3 14.46 -7.54 -4.93
N ILE A 4 13.53 -7.12 -4.07
CA ILE A 4 12.83 -8.01 -3.13
C ILE A 4 11.67 -8.71 -3.84
N ILE A 5 10.97 -8.00 -4.73
CA ILE A 5 9.86 -8.53 -5.53
C ILE A 5 10.34 -9.70 -6.40
N THR A 6 11.48 -9.52 -7.09
CA THR A 6 12.02 -10.53 -8.01
C THR A 6 12.61 -11.74 -7.29
N LYS A 7 13.12 -11.57 -6.07
CA LYS A 7 13.74 -12.65 -5.31
C LYS A 7 12.71 -13.55 -4.63
N GLU A 8 11.62 -12.97 -4.13
CA GLU A 8 10.63 -13.67 -3.30
C GLU A 8 9.34 -14.03 -4.07
N HIS A 9 9.26 -13.77 -5.38
CA HIS A 9 8.07 -13.98 -6.21
C HIS A 9 6.78 -13.34 -5.63
N ASN A 10 6.92 -12.20 -4.95
CA ASN A 10 5.78 -11.50 -4.36
C ASN A 10 5.05 -10.65 -5.41
N GLU A 11 3.74 -10.82 -5.54
CA GLU A 11 2.91 -10.08 -6.51
C GLU A 11 2.70 -8.60 -6.11
N LEU A 12 2.79 -8.28 -4.81
CA LEU A 12 2.71 -6.94 -4.24
C LEU A 12 3.55 -6.84 -2.96
N ILE A 13 4.36 -5.80 -2.86
CA ILE A 13 5.07 -5.42 -1.62
C ILE A 13 4.64 -4.02 -1.21
N LEU A 14 4.38 -3.86 0.08
CA LEU A 14 3.99 -2.61 0.72
C LEU A 14 4.99 -2.24 1.81
N LEU A 15 5.42 -0.98 1.83
CA LEU A 15 6.21 -0.39 2.90
C LEU A 15 5.43 0.80 3.47
N MET A 16 5.18 0.77 4.77
CA MET A 16 4.52 1.87 5.48
C MET A 16 5.58 2.71 6.18
N VAL A 17 5.68 3.99 5.82
CA VAL A 17 6.47 4.99 6.54
C VAL A 17 5.49 5.87 7.31
N THR A 18 5.37 5.61 8.60
CA THR A 18 4.36 6.23 9.46
C THR A 18 4.97 7.37 10.27
N ASP A 19 4.41 8.57 10.11
CA ASP A 19 4.67 9.73 10.94
C ASP A 19 3.72 9.71 12.14
N ILE A 20 4.27 9.44 13.32
CA ILE A 20 3.53 9.35 14.57
C ILE A 20 3.11 10.70 15.14
N ILE A 21 3.77 11.79 14.74
CA ILE A 21 3.47 13.14 15.23
C ILE A 21 2.29 13.72 14.45
N ASN A 22 2.30 13.52 13.13
CA ASN A 22 1.25 14.01 12.23
C ASN A 22 0.16 12.96 11.94
N GLU A 23 0.21 11.82 12.63
CA GLU A 23 -0.71 10.68 12.47
C GLU A 23 -0.96 10.32 11.00
N SER A 24 0.10 10.12 10.21
CA SER A 24 -0.02 9.84 8.78
C SER A 24 0.90 8.72 8.33
N THR A 25 0.59 8.12 7.18
CA THR A 25 1.46 7.11 6.56
C THR A 25 1.69 7.42 5.09
N HIS A 26 2.95 7.41 4.68
CA HIS A 26 3.30 7.21 3.27
C HIS A 26 3.38 5.72 3.00
N LEU A 27 2.46 5.22 2.18
CA LEU A 27 2.43 3.83 1.75
C LEU A 27 3.14 3.72 0.41
N ILE A 28 4.33 3.14 0.43
CA ILE A 28 5.12 2.87 -0.76
C ILE A 28 4.79 1.46 -1.22
N TYR A 29 4.48 1.29 -2.50
CA TYR A 29 4.08 0.01 -3.06
C TYR A 29 4.85 -0.29 -4.35
N ALA A 30 5.10 -1.57 -4.57
CA ALA A 30 5.70 -2.05 -5.81
C ALA A 30 5.27 -3.49 -6.09
N GLY A 31 5.16 -3.86 -7.36
CA GLY A 31 4.72 -5.19 -7.79
C GLY A 31 3.76 -5.12 -8.97
N LYS A 32 3.45 -6.28 -9.55
CA LYS A 32 2.54 -6.40 -10.70
C LYS A 32 1.09 -6.06 -10.32
N SER A 33 0.73 -6.31 -9.06
CA SER A 33 -0.60 -6.04 -8.52
C SER A 33 -0.75 -4.62 -7.92
N ALA A 34 -0.01 -3.64 -8.44
CA ALA A 34 -0.12 -2.24 -8.03
C ALA A 34 -1.54 -1.65 -8.23
N ALA A 35 -2.30 -2.17 -9.21
CA ALA A 35 -3.69 -1.78 -9.45
C ALA A 35 -4.60 -2.00 -8.24
N LEU A 36 -4.30 -3.00 -7.41
CA LEU A 36 -5.06 -3.33 -6.20
C LEU A 36 -4.92 -2.24 -5.12
N VAL A 37 -3.75 -1.59 -5.05
CA VAL A 37 -3.54 -0.43 -4.16
C VAL A 37 -4.38 0.76 -4.64
N TYR A 38 -4.50 0.96 -5.95
CA TYR A 38 -5.35 2.01 -6.51
C TYR A 38 -6.83 1.79 -6.25
N GLN A 39 -7.31 0.56 -6.32
CA GLN A 39 -8.69 0.23 -5.99
C GLN A 39 -8.97 0.43 -4.50
N ALA A 40 -8.03 0.05 -3.63
CA ALA A 40 -8.21 0.14 -2.18
C ALA A 40 -8.13 1.57 -1.63
N PHE A 41 -7.25 2.42 -2.17
CA PHE A 41 -6.93 3.73 -1.59
C PHE A 41 -6.98 4.91 -2.57
N GLY A 42 -7.29 4.67 -3.85
CA GLY A 42 -7.23 5.68 -4.90
C GLY A 42 -5.83 5.85 -5.50
N ARG A 43 -5.69 6.79 -6.44
CA ARG A 43 -4.38 7.15 -7.02
C ARG A 43 -3.60 8.04 -6.05
N GLY A 44 -2.35 7.67 -5.80
CA GLY A 44 -1.40 8.52 -5.07
C GLY A 44 -0.94 9.72 -5.90
N GLU A 45 -0.19 10.60 -5.24
CA GLU A 45 0.38 11.80 -5.87
C GLU A 45 1.53 11.48 -6.84
N GLN A 46 2.17 10.31 -6.68
CA GLN A 46 3.28 9.83 -7.50
C GLN A 46 3.20 8.32 -7.71
N ASP A 47 3.75 7.81 -8.81
CA ASP A 47 3.81 6.37 -9.07
C ASP A 47 4.60 5.65 -7.98
N GLY A 48 3.95 4.71 -7.29
CA GLY A 48 4.55 3.87 -6.26
C GLY A 48 4.47 4.42 -4.83
N ILE A 49 3.87 5.60 -4.62
CA ILE A 49 3.70 6.20 -3.28
C ILE A 49 2.30 6.81 -3.14
N ILE A 50 1.62 6.50 -2.04
CA ILE A 50 0.37 7.16 -1.65
C ILE A 50 0.47 7.72 -0.23
N TYR A 51 0.00 8.95 -0.05
CA TYR A 51 -0.13 9.58 1.27
C TYR A 51 -1.49 9.25 1.88
N LEU A 52 -1.48 8.73 3.10
CA LEU A 52 -2.67 8.30 3.82
C LEU A 52 -2.77 9.06 5.15
N PRO A 53 -3.56 10.15 5.22
CA PRO A 53 -3.78 10.87 6.46
C PRO A 53 -4.58 10.01 7.45
N ASN A 54 -4.25 10.11 8.74
CA ASN A 54 -4.90 9.38 9.84
C ASN A 54 -4.77 7.85 9.76
N VAL A 55 -3.84 7.33 8.95
CA VAL A 55 -3.56 5.89 8.85
C VAL A 55 -2.31 5.54 9.65
N MET A 56 -2.50 4.70 10.67
CA MET A 56 -1.44 4.30 11.61
C MET A 56 -1.38 2.78 11.78
N SER A 57 -2.50 2.09 11.60
CA SER A 57 -2.65 0.66 11.89
C SER A 57 -2.75 -0.15 10.61
N ARG A 58 -1.70 -0.91 10.31
CA ARG A 58 -1.73 -1.88 9.21
C ARG A 58 -2.93 -2.84 9.31
N LYS A 59 -3.14 -3.45 10.48
CA LYS A 59 -4.16 -4.49 10.70
C LYS A 59 -5.59 -3.96 10.55
N LYS A 60 -5.86 -2.74 11.02
CA LYS A 60 -7.21 -2.17 11.02
C LYS A 60 -7.53 -1.34 9.78
N GLN A 61 -6.53 -0.67 9.20
CA GLN A 61 -6.75 0.39 8.21
C GLN A 61 -6.16 0.07 6.84
N VAL A 62 -5.13 -0.79 6.74
CA VAL A 62 -4.49 -1.10 5.45
C VAL A 62 -4.93 -2.46 4.91
N ILE A 63 -4.93 -3.50 5.75
CA ILE A 63 -5.29 -4.85 5.30
C ILE A 63 -6.76 -4.95 4.84
N PRO A 64 -7.77 -4.45 5.57
CA PRO A 64 -9.16 -4.65 5.15
C PRO A 64 -9.48 -4.03 3.77
N PRO A 65 -9.14 -2.77 3.46
CA PRO A 65 -9.40 -2.21 2.13
C PRO A 65 -8.69 -2.98 1.00
N LEU A 66 -7.46 -3.45 1.23
CA LEU A 66 -6.76 -4.29 0.25
C LEU A 66 -7.46 -5.63 0.02
N MET A 67 -7.98 -6.25 1.08
CA MET A 67 -8.71 -7.52 0.97
C MET A 67 -10.05 -7.35 0.24
N GLU A 68 -10.74 -6.23 0.45
CA GLU A 68 -11.98 -5.92 -0.28
C GLU A 68 -11.68 -5.67 -1.77
N ALA A 69 -10.67 -4.86 -2.09
CA ALA A 69 -10.22 -4.67 -3.47
C ALA A 69 -9.76 -5.97 -4.15
N ALA A 70 -9.14 -6.88 -3.41
CA ALA A 70 -8.75 -8.20 -3.91
C ALA A 70 -9.95 -9.10 -4.25
N ARG A 71 -11.09 -8.94 -3.56
CA ARG A 71 -12.29 -9.75 -3.77
C ARG A 71 -13.10 -9.30 -4.99
N GLU A 72 -12.94 -8.04 -5.39
CA GLU A 72 -13.64 -7.43 -6.53
C GLU A 72 -12.92 -7.63 -7.88
N ASN A 73 -11.73 -8.28 -7.89
CA ASN A 73 -11.03 -8.73 -9.10
C ASN A 73 -11.16 -10.24 -9.29
#